data_AF-Q5ISV5-F1
#
_entry.id   AF-Q5ISV5-F1
#
_cell.length_a   1.000
_cell.length_b   1.000
_cell.length_c   1.000
_cell.angle_alpha   90.00
_cell.angle_beta   90.00
_cell.angle_gamma   90.00
#
_symmetry.space_group_name_H-M   'P 1'
#
loop_
_entity.id
_entity.type
_entity.pdbx_description
1 polymer ?
#
loop_
_entity_poly.entity_id
_entity_poly.type
_entity_poly.pdbx_seq_one_letter_code
_entity_poly.pdbx_strand_id
1 'polypeptide(L)'
;MSTIPDYNTNPGAFVGWLDGQALDALPGHKNPKLTELVELLKGKITISADSSTALSKEQLEKLLAAYLTDPASINGGWAMGQFQGGQDAAIAAIKGMIERGAKQTPPVTHWTVPEFMLLSLSALTMDRIDDDLITTFTGVMAFQDNQRKGLRDELAEMTGELKIYGVIQSEINKVLSAASSQTFNTNFNLMDYKLYGYQSQAKFMEGAEYKLLSKMFTNEQVKKAQQDFSEAESNLNEIIKNQQRHNAGISTGIDINFESYRSELQAVYDSKKAILEQVVAKQRITVKEFLESDQKKSGAMTNIEASYSYDKDNNKLGNFSTSVSDRSRPLNDQVSEKTTRLNDVSSRYNAAIEALNRFIQKYDSIMRDILGAI
;
A
#
# COMPACT_ATOMS: atom_id res chain seq x y z
N MET A 1 -27.45 0.43 -21.53
CA MET A 1 -26.67 1.49 -20.84
C MET A 1 -25.21 1.28 -21.19
N SER A 2 -24.45 2.35 -21.41
CA SER A 2 -22.99 2.25 -21.59
C SER A 2 -22.36 1.66 -20.33
N THR A 3 -21.41 0.75 -20.50
CA THR A 3 -20.62 0.17 -19.41
C THR A 3 -19.87 1.31 -18.71
N ILE A 4 -20.00 1.41 -17.39
CA ILE A 4 -19.27 2.43 -16.62
C ILE A 4 -17.77 2.08 -16.69
N PRO A 5 -16.89 2.99 -17.14
CA PRO A 5 -15.46 2.70 -17.21
C PRO A 5 -14.87 2.42 -15.83
N ASP A 6 -13.84 1.57 -15.78
CA ASP A 6 -13.12 1.29 -14.54
C ASP A 6 -12.36 2.51 -14.03
N TYR A 7 -12.90 3.13 -12.99
CA TYR A 7 -12.34 4.30 -12.33
C TYR A 7 -11.12 3.97 -11.45
N ASN A 8 -10.78 2.70 -11.23
CA ASN A 8 -9.59 2.31 -10.46
C ASN A 8 -8.33 2.33 -11.32
N THR A 9 -8.41 1.84 -12.55
CA THR A 9 -7.27 1.75 -13.47
C THR A 9 -7.22 2.87 -14.50
N ASN A 10 -8.35 3.54 -14.77
CA ASN A 10 -8.43 4.62 -15.73
C ASN A 10 -9.35 5.77 -15.25
N PRO A 11 -8.92 6.56 -14.25
CA PRO A 11 -9.73 7.65 -13.70
C PRO A 11 -10.07 8.72 -14.73
N GLY A 12 -9.18 8.98 -15.71
CA GLY A 12 -9.43 9.93 -16.78
C GLY A 12 -10.57 9.52 -17.71
N ALA A 13 -10.65 8.23 -18.08
CA ALA A 13 -11.77 7.72 -18.89
C ALA A 13 -13.10 7.76 -18.13
N PHE A 14 -13.06 7.53 -16.81
CA PHE A 14 -14.24 7.63 -15.97
C PHE A 14 -14.77 9.07 -15.87
N VAL A 15 -13.89 10.05 -15.65
CA VAL A 15 -14.28 11.47 -15.65
C VAL A 15 -14.83 11.89 -17.01
N GLY A 16 -14.17 11.50 -18.11
CA GLY A 16 -14.69 11.75 -19.45
C GLY A 16 -16.07 11.12 -19.70
N TRP A 17 -16.32 9.93 -19.12
CA TRP A 17 -17.63 9.31 -19.17
C TRP A 17 -18.68 10.11 -18.39
N LEU A 18 -18.36 10.58 -17.18
CA LEU A 18 -19.24 11.46 -16.40
C LEU A 18 -19.58 12.73 -17.16
N ASP A 19 -18.60 13.37 -17.79
CA ASP A 19 -18.82 14.59 -18.59
C ASP A 19 -19.77 14.33 -19.76
N GLY A 20 -19.67 13.16 -20.40
CA GLY A 20 -20.53 12.72 -21.49
C GLY A 20 -21.94 12.25 -21.10
N GLN A 21 -22.24 12.03 -19.81
CA GLN A 21 -23.59 11.63 -19.38
C GLN A 21 -24.51 12.83 -19.23
N ALA A 22 -25.74 12.71 -19.73
CA ALA A 22 -26.83 13.61 -19.36
C ALA A 22 -27.42 13.16 -18.02
N LEU A 23 -27.62 14.09 -17.07
CA LEU A 23 -28.06 13.74 -15.71
C LEU A 23 -29.41 13.03 -15.71
N ASP A 24 -30.35 13.49 -16.51
CA ASP A 24 -31.69 12.91 -16.70
C ASP A 24 -31.68 11.50 -17.31
N ALA A 25 -30.59 11.10 -17.96
CA ALA A 25 -30.40 9.75 -18.48
C ALA A 25 -29.86 8.77 -17.42
N LEU A 26 -29.45 9.25 -16.24
CA LEU A 26 -28.90 8.42 -15.17
C LEU A 26 -30.00 7.83 -14.28
N PRO A 27 -29.83 6.59 -13.79
CA PRO A 27 -30.88 5.85 -13.10
C PRO A 27 -31.38 6.52 -11.82
N GLY A 28 -30.50 7.23 -11.11
CA GLY A 28 -30.79 7.85 -9.82
C GLY A 28 -31.19 9.32 -9.88
N HIS A 29 -31.37 9.91 -11.07
CA HIS A 29 -31.62 11.35 -11.20
C HIS A 29 -32.92 11.82 -10.52
N LYS A 30 -33.90 10.93 -10.40
CA LYS A 30 -35.17 11.16 -9.69
C LYS A 30 -35.14 10.74 -8.23
N ASN A 31 -34.04 10.18 -7.75
CA ASN A 31 -33.94 9.77 -6.37
C ASN A 31 -33.92 11.02 -5.46
N PRO A 32 -34.86 11.15 -4.50
CA PRO A 32 -34.95 12.32 -3.62
C PRO A 32 -33.72 12.52 -2.72
N LYS A 33 -32.90 11.47 -2.51
CA LYS A 33 -31.65 11.52 -1.74
C LYS A 33 -30.47 12.09 -2.52
N LEU A 34 -30.57 12.25 -3.84
CA LEU A 34 -29.49 12.81 -4.67
C LEU A 34 -29.08 14.20 -4.17
N THR A 35 -30.05 15.11 -4.03
CA THR A 35 -29.81 16.47 -3.52
C THR A 35 -29.29 16.46 -2.07
N GLU A 36 -29.80 15.57 -1.22
CA GLU A 36 -29.33 15.42 0.17
C GLU A 36 -27.84 15.04 0.21
N LEU A 37 -27.42 14.09 -0.62
CA LEU A 37 -26.04 13.61 -0.69
C LEU A 37 -25.08 14.65 -1.26
N VAL A 38 -25.49 15.37 -2.32
CA VAL A 38 -24.68 16.47 -2.89
C VAL A 38 -24.42 17.54 -1.83
N GLU A 39 -25.45 18.01 -1.12
CA GLU A 39 -25.29 19.04 -0.07
C GLU A 39 -24.58 18.51 1.17
N LEU A 40 -24.69 17.21 1.48
CA LEU A 40 -23.94 16.60 2.58
C LEU A 40 -22.41 16.66 2.34
N LEU A 41 -21.98 16.39 1.10
CA LEU A 41 -20.56 16.30 0.74
C LEU A 41 -19.93 17.67 0.49
N LYS A 42 -20.72 18.60 -0.05
CA LYS A 42 -20.31 19.96 -0.42
C LYS A 42 -19.59 20.68 0.72
N GLY A 43 -18.35 21.09 0.45
CA GLY A 43 -17.52 21.86 1.39
C GLY A 43 -17.02 21.06 2.61
N LYS A 44 -17.40 19.78 2.75
CA LYS A 44 -16.94 18.91 3.85
C LYS A 44 -15.90 17.91 3.36
N ILE A 45 -16.11 17.34 2.17
CA ILE A 45 -15.18 16.41 1.53
C ILE A 45 -14.92 16.87 0.10
N THR A 46 -13.65 16.85 -0.28
CA THR A 46 -13.24 16.95 -1.68
C THR A 46 -13.13 15.54 -2.26
N ILE A 47 -13.90 15.25 -3.30
CA ILE A 47 -13.82 13.97 -4.02
C ILE A 47 -13.01 14.19 -5.30
N SER A 48 -12.06 13.31 -5.59
CA SER A 48 -11.15 13.47 -6.72
C SER A 48 -11.03 12.17 -7.52
N ALA A 49 -10.90 12.28 -8.84
CA ALA A 49 -10.70 11.10 -9.69
C ALA A 49 -9.27 10.55 -9.59
N ASP A 50 -8.31 11.44 -9.38
CA ASP A 50 -6.91 11.16 -9.07
C ASP A 50 -6.51 11.95 -7.80
N SER A 51 -5.31 11.73 -7.25
CA SER A 51 -4.86 12.42 -6.04
C SER A 51 -4.70 13.95 -6.17
N SER A 52 -5.01 14.55 -7.33
CA SER A 52 -4.73 15.96 -7.65
C SER A 52 -5.94 16.78 -8.15
N THR A 53 -6.96 16.15 -8.74
CA THR A 53 -8.05 16.85 -9.44
C THR A 53 -9.41 16.56 -8.80
N ALA A 54 -9.98 17.56 -8.14
CA ALA A 54 -11.30 17.48 -7.55
C ALA A 54 -12.40 17.41 -8.63
N LEU A 55 -13.43 16.60 -8.39
CA LEU A 55 -14.63 16.57 -9.22
C LEU A 55 -15.39 17.89 -9.10
N SER A 56 -15.94 18.36 -10.21
CA SER A 56 -16.89 19.46 -10.22
C SER A 56 -18.19 19.07 -9.51
N LYS A 57 -19.02 20.05 -9.14
CA LYS A 57 -20.34 19.80 -8.59
C LYS A 57 -21.20 18.95 -9.54
N GLU A 58 -21.19 19.26 -10.84
CA GLU A 58 -21.95 18.47 -11.82
C GLU A 58 -21.42 17.05 -11.93
N GLN A 59 -20.10 16.84 -11.91
CA GLN A 59 -19.50 15.51 -11.96
C GLN A 59 -19.86 14.68 -10.72
N LEU A 60 -19.86 15.30 -9.53
CA LEU A 60 -20.29 14.64 -8.30
C LEU A 60 -21.79 14.27 -8.34
N GLU A 61 -22.63 15.15 -8.86
CA GLU A 61 -24.07 14.89 -9.00
C GLU A 61 -24.33 13.74 -9.98
N LYS A 62 -23.63 13.70 -11.11
CA LYS A 62 -23.69 12.57 -12.05
C LYS A 62 -23.13 11.28 -11.47
N LEU A 63 -22.03 11.35 -10.71
CA LEU A 63 -21.48 10.21 -9.98
C LEU A 63 -22.55 9.61 -9.06
N LEU A 64 -23.16 10.42 -8.20
CA LEU A 64 -24.21 9.97 -7.30
C LEU A 64 -25.43 9.40 -8.06
N ALA A 65 -25.88 10.10 -9.10
CA ALA A 65 -27.04 9.68 -9.89
C ALA A 65 -26.78 8.39 -10.70
N ALA A 66 -25.54 8.10 -11.09
CA ALA A 66 -25.20 6.86 -11.78
C ALA A 66 -25.40 5.62 -10.89
N TYR A 67 -25.34 5.80 -9.57
CA TYR A 67 -25.32 4.71 -8.60
C TYR A 67 -26.50 4.73 -7.62
N LEU A 68 -27.27 5.81 -7.57
CA LEU A 68 -28.57 5.81 -6.92
C LEU A 68 -29.61 5.10 -7.80
N THR A 69 -30.56 4.44 -7.16
CA THR A 69 -31.73 3.84 -7.82
C THR A 69 -32.94 4.76 -7.65
N ASP A 70 -33.74 4.97 -8.69
CA ASP A 70 -35.02 5.67 -8.56
C ASP A 70 -35.98 4.85 -7.69
N PRO A 71 -36.50 5.37 -6.56
CA PRO A 71 -37.48 4.63 -5.76
C PRO A 71 -38.69 4.15 -6.55
N ALA A 72 -39.10 4.88 -7.60
CA ALA A 72 -40.22 4.51 -8.45
C ALA A 72 -40.00 3.23 -9.27
N SER A 73 -38.76 2.76 -9.41
CA SER A 73 -38.46 1.47 -10.06
C SER A 73 -38.61 0.27 -9.12
N ILE A 74 -38.75 0.50 -7.80
CA ILE A 74 -38.87 -0.56 -6.79
C ILE A 74 -40.33 -0.97 -6.61
N ASN A 75 -40.64 -2.24 -6.93
CA ASN A 75 -41.98 -2.79 -6.83
C ASN A 75 -42.16 -3.61 -5.53
N GLY A 76 -43.24 -3.35 -4.79
CA GLY A 76 -43.63 -4.09 -3.58
C GLY A 76 -43.27 -3.38 -2.26
N GLY A 77 -44.21 -3.40 -1.29
CA GLY A 77 -44.09 -2.62 -0.03
C GLY A 77 -42.95 -3.05 0.89
N TRP A 78 -42.63 -4.35 0.95
CA TRP A 78 -41.49 -4.86 1.73
C TRP A 78 -40.14 -4.47 1.11
N ALA A 79 -40.01 -4.60 -0.21
CA ALA A 79 -38.84 -4.18 -0.97
C ALA A 79 -38.60 -2.67 -0.86
N MET A 80 -39.68 -1.86 -0.92
CA MET A 80 -39.61 -0.41 -0.71
C MET A 80 -39.16 -0.04 0.71
N GLY A 81 -39.68 -0.70 1.74
CA GLY A 81 -39.27 -0.46 3.13
C GLY A 81 -37.80 -0.80 3.39
N GLN A 82 -37.32 -1.92 2.84
CA GLN A 82 -35.90 -2.30 2.90
C GLN A 82 -35.02 -1.30 2.14
N PHE A 83 -35.44 -0.92 0.94
CA PHE A 83 -34.76 0.05 0.09
C PHE A 83 -34.57 1.41 0.77
N GLN A 84 -35.63 1.96 1.37
CA GLN A 84 -35.57 3.21 2.13
C GLN A 84 -34.63 3.09 3.33
N GLY A 85 -34.75 2.00 4.12
CA GLY A 85 -33.86 1.76 5.26
C GLY A 85 -32.39 1.61 4.87
N GLY A 86 -32.11 1.02 3.71
CA GLY A 86 -30.76 0.92 3.15
C GLY A 86 -30.16 2.28 2.82
N GLN A 87 -30.92 3.13 2.13
CA GLN A 87 -30.47 4.49 1.79
C GLN A 87 -30.23 5.37 3.03
N ASP A 88 -31.12 5.30 4.02
CA ASP A 88 -30.93 6.08 5.25
C ASP A 88 -29.71 5.59 6.05
N ALA A 89 -29.46 4.27 6.08
CA ALA A 89 -28.23 3.72 6.66
C ALA A 89 -26.96 4.16 5.90
N ALA A 90 -27.03 4.23 4.57
CA ALA A 90 -25.93 4.74 3.73
C ALA A 90 -25.56 6.18 4.11
N ILE A 91 -26.56 7.04 4.16
CA ILE A 91 -26.40 8.45 4.48
C ILE A 91 -25.86 8.62 5.89
N ALA A 92 -26.35 7.84 6.86
CA ALA A 92 -25.84 7.85 8.23
C ALA A 92 -24.37 7.41 8.30
N ALA A 93 -23.98 6.39 7.53
CA ALA A 93 -22.60 5.92 7.45
C ALA A 93 -21.68 7.01 6.86
N ILE A 94 -22.08 7.63 5.74
CA ILE A 94 -21.35 8.73 5.10
C ILE A 94 -21.18 9.90 6.09
N LYS A 95 -22.25 10.32 6.77
CA LYS A 95 -22.20 11.35 7.83
C LYS A 95 -21.18 11.00 8.91
N GLY A 96 -21.23 9.78 9.44
CA GLY A 96 -20.29 9.32 10.47
C GLY A 96 -18.83 9.29 10.00
N MET A 97 -18.58 9.01 8.72
CA MET A 97 -17.22 9.04 8.16
C MET A 97 -16.68 10.46 8.02
N ILE A 98 -17.50 11.40 7.56
CA ILE A 98 -17.15 12.83 7.50
C ILE A 98 -16.78 13.32 8.91
N GLU A 99 -17.62 13.01 9.90
CA GLU A 99 -17.39 13.42 11.30
C GLU A 99 -16.13 12.80 11.90
N ARG A 100 -15.85 11.53 11.61
CA ARG A 100 -14.60 10.87 12.05
C ARG A 100 -13.37 11.49 11.39
N GLY A 101 -13.42 11.74 10.08
CA GLY A 101 -12.33 12.37 9.33
C GLY A 101 -11.99 13.77 9.86
N ALA A 102 -13.01 14.57 10.20
CA ALA A 102 -12.85 15.90 10.77
C ALA A 102 -12.19 15.92 12.16
N LYS A 103 -12.27 14.82 12.93
CA LYS A 103 -11.67 14.68 14.26
C LYS A 103 -10.22 14.21 14.25
N GLN A 104 -9.65 13.87 13.08
CA GLN A 104 -8.26 13.45 12.96
C GLN A 104 -7.30 14.64 12.89
N THR A 105 -6.02 14.38 13.18
CA THR A 105 -4.95 15.39 13.10
C THR A 105 -3.82 14.86 12.20
N PRO A 106 -3.65 15.39 10.97
CA PRO A 106 -4.48 16.43 10.34
C PRO A 106 -5.88 15.91 9.94
N PRO A 107 -6.89 16.81 9.80
CA PRO A 107 -8.22 16.41 9.36
C PRO A 107 -8.21 15.75 7.98
N VAL A 108 -8.95 14.66 7.83
CA VAL A 108 -9.13 13.98 6.55
C VAL A 108 -10.38 14.53 5.87
N THR A 109 -10.18 15.41 4.90
CA THR A 109 -11.25 16.07 4.14
C THR A 109 -11.18 15.78 2.63
N HIS A 110 -10.37 14.79 2.23
CA HIS A 110 -10.17 14.41 0.83
C HIS A 110 -10.34 12.90 0.65
N TRP A 111 -11.17 12.51 -0.30
CA TRP A 111 -11.40 11.12 -0.71
C TRP A 111 -11.22 10.99 -2.22
N THR A 112 -10.64 9.90 -2.66
CA THR A 112 -10.66 9.54 -4.09
C THR A 112 -12.02 8.97 -4.47
N VAL A 113 -12.38 8.97 -5.76
CA VAL A 113 -13.59 8.31 -6.27
C VAL A 113 -13.65 6.85 -5.81
N PRO A 114 -12.62 5.99 -5.97
CA PRO A 114 -12.63 4.64 -5.41
C PRO A 114 -12.97 4.56 -3.93
N GLU A 115 -12.38 5.42 -3.09
CA GLU A 115 -12.67 5.47 -1.65
C GLU A 115 -14.11 5.88 -1.38
N PHE A 116 -14.57 6.95 -2.03
CA PHE A 116 -15.94 7.40 -1.90
C PHE A 116 -16.95 6.32 -2.32
N MET A 117 -16.65 5.62 -3.40
CA MET A 117 -17.49 4.56 -3.95
C MET A 117 -17.58 3.38 -3.00
N LEU A 118 -16.48 2.84 -2.50
CA LEU A 118 -16.50 1.78 -1.48
C LEU A 118 -17.33 2.13 -0.24
N LEU A 119 -17.18 3.37 0.20
CA LEU A 119 -17.78 3.86 1.44
C LEU A 119 -19.28 4.17 1.27
N SER A 120 -19.74 4.50 0.06
CA SER A 120 -21.09 4.99 -0.22
C SER A 120 -21.98 3.98 -0.96
N LEU A 121 -21.42 3.18 -1.89
CA LEU A 121 -22.18 2.24 -2.72
C LEU A 121 -22.69 1.01 -1.98
N SER A 122 -21.96 0.54 -0.98
CA SER A 122 -22.34 -0.62 -0.16
C SER A 122 -23.74 -0.49 0.46
N ALA A 123 -24.27 0.72 0.53
CA ALA A 123 -25.54 1.02 1.15
C ALA A 123 -26.57 1.69 0.20
N LEU A 124 -26.21 2.04 -1.05
CA LEU A 124 -27.08 2.78 -1.97
C LEU A 124 -27.71 1.93 -3.11
N THR A 125 -27.19 0.76 -3.43
CA THR A 125 -27.70 -0.08 -4.53
C THR A 125 -28.30 -1.39 -4.02
N MET A 126 -29.64 -1.52 -4.02
CA MET A 126 -30.33 -2.78 -3.68
C MET A 126 -30.82 -3.56 -4.91
N ASP A 127 -30.87 -2.94 -6.09
CA ASP A 127 -31.43 -3.55 -7.32
C ASP A 127 -30.37 -4.01 -8.34
N ARG A 128 -29.09 -4.02 -7.95
CA ARG A 128 -27.99 -4.53 -8.78
C ARG A 128 -27.04 -5.36 -7.93
N ILE A 129 -27.35 -6.65 -7.81
CA ILE A 129 -26.36 -7.68 -7.48
C ILE A 129 -25.79 -8.20 -8.80
N ASP A 130 -25.33 -7.28 -9.65
CA ASP A 130 -24.64 -7.64 -10.90
C ASP A 130 -23.13 -7.76 -10.62
N ASP A 131 -22.42 -8.48 -11.50
CA ASP A 131 -20.96 -8.63 -11.50
C ASP A 131 -20.21 -7.29 -11.36
N ASP A 132 -20.82 -6.17 -11.74
CA ASP A 132 -20.30 -4.79 -11.59
C ASP A 132 -20.10 -4.36 -10.13
N LEU A 133 -20.93 -4.82 -9.20
CA LEU A 133 -20.83 -4.49 -7.76
C LEU A 133 -19.72 -5.31 -7.10
N ILE A 134 -19.65 -6.62 -7.37
CA ILE A 134 -18.56 -7.49 -6.92
C ILE A 134 -17.24 -7.03 -7.54
N THR A 135 -17.24 -6.62 -8.82
CA THR A 135 -16.07 -6.03 -9.50
C THR A 135 -15.66 -4.70 -8.87
N THR A 136 -16.61 -3.84 -8.50
CA THR A 136 -16.35 -2.59 -7.76
C THR A 136 -15.73 -2.86 -6.39
N PHE A 137 -16.30 -3.74 -5.59
CA PHE A 137 -15.74 -4.12 -4.28
C PHE A 137 -14.37 -4.78 -4.40
N THR A 138 -14.20 -5.67 -5.38
CA THR A 138 -12.92 -6.34 -5.67
C THR A 138 -11.87 -5.33 -6.11
N GLY A 139 -12.24 -4.37 -6.97
CA GLY A 139 -11.38 -3.29 -7.45
C GLY A 139 -10.89 -2.40 -6.32
N VAL A 140 -11.79 -2.01 -5.40
CA VAL A 140 -11.38 -1.17 -4.26
C VAL A 140 -10.60 -1.96 -3.21
N MET A 141 -10.95 -3.21 -2.92
CA MET A 141 -10.13 -4.06 -2.06
C MET A 141 -8.73 -4.27 -2.64
N ALA A 142 -8.62 -4.48 -3.95
CA ALA A 142 -7.34 -4.58 -4.64
C ALA A 142 -6.56 -3.26 -4.57
N PHE A 143 -7.21 -2.11 -4.76
CA PHE A 143 -6.58 -0.79 -4.65
C PHE A 143 -6.06 -0.50 -3.24
N GLN A 144 -6.88 -0.73 -2.22
CA GLN A 144 -6.51 -0.52 -0.81
C GLN A 144 -5.41 -1.51 -0.36
N ASP A 145 -5.49 -2.77 -0.79
CA ASP A 145 -4.44 -3.75 -0.54
C ASP A 145 -3.12 -3.36 -1.23
N ASN A 146 -3.18 -2.83 -2.45
CA ASN A 146 -2.00 -2.30 -3.14
C ASN A 146 -1.42 -1.08 -2.44
N GLN A 147 -2.24 -0.12 -1.99
CA GLN A 147 -1.76 1.02 -1.20
C GLN A 147 -1.14 0.57 0.13
N ARG A 148 -1.78 -0.37 0.83
CA ARG A 148 -1.28 -0.94 2.08
C ARG A 148 0.06 -1.64 1.86
N LYS A 149 0.19 -2.45 0.82
CA LYS A 149 1.45 -3.11 0.43
C LYS A 149 2.53 -2.08 0.13
N GLY A 150 2.23 -1.08 -0.71
CA GLY A 150 3.17 0.00 -1.03
C GLY A 150 3.66 0.76 0.20
N LEU A 151 2.75 1.17 1.09
CA LEU A 151 3.10 1.85 2.34
C LEU A 151 3.92 0.95 3.28
N ARG A 152 3.58 -0.34 3.36
CA ARG A 152 4.32 -1.31 4.17
C ARG A 152 5.74 -1.51 3.64
N ASP A 153 5.90 -1.63 2.33
CA ASP A 153 7.20 -1.82 1.69
C ASP A 153 8.07 -0.58 1.89
N GLU A 154 7.51 0.61 1.69
CA GLU A 154 8.22 1.87 1.92
C GLU A 154 8.65 2.04 3.38
N LEU A 155 7.75 1.74 4.34
CA LEU A 155 8.05 1.74 5.77
C LEU A 155 9.15 0.75 6.13
N ALA A 156 9.14 -0.44 5.54
CA ALA A 156 10.19 -1.43 5.74
C ALA A 156 11.55 -0.88 5.25
N GLU A 157 11.59 -0.25 4.07
CA GLU A 157 12.81 0.38 3.56
C GLU A 157 13.35 1.46 4.50
N MET A 158 12.52 2.43 4.91
CA MET A 158 12.97 3.53 5.78
C MET A 158 13.33 3.04 7.19
N THR A 159 12.63 2.05 7.73
CA THR A 159 12.97 1.46 9.04
C THR A 159 14.30 0.71 8.96
N GLY A 160 14.56 0.01 7.86
CA GLY A 160 15.85 -0.63 7.60
C GLY A 160 16.99 0.39 7.57
N GLU A 161 16.79 1.51 6.87
CA GLU A 161 17.75 2.62 6.83
C GLU A 161 18.00 3.24 8.21
N LEU A 162 16.95 3.53 8.99
CA LEU A 162 17.08 4.05 10.35
C LEU A 162 17.86 3.11 11.27
N LYS A 163 17.67 1.80 11.14
CA LYS A 163 18.39 0.83 11.94
C LYS A 163 19.89 0.80 11.60
N ILE A 164 20.25 0.97 10.32
CA ILE A 164 21.65 1.13 9.91
C ILE A 164 22.25 2.40 10.52
N TYR A 165 21.54 3.53 10.46
CA TYR A 165 21.96 4.76 11.16
C TYR A 165 22.10 4.56 12.67
N GLY A 166 21.20 3.80 13.31
CA GLY A 166 21.27 3.45 14.72
C GLY A 166 22.53 2.63 15.08
N VAL A 167 22.91 1.68 14.22
CA VAL A 167 24.17 0.92 14.37
C VAL A 167 25.38 1.86 14.27
N ILE A 168 25.43 2.71 13.24
CA ILE A 168 26.52 3.69 13.05
C ILE A 168 26.65 4.59 14.29
N GLN A 169 25.53 5.15 14.75
CA GLN A 169 25.49 6.05 15.91
C GLN A 169 25.93 5.34 17.20
N SER A 170 25.53 4.08 17.39
CA SER A 170 25.95 3.26 18.52
C SER A 170 27.47 3.05 18.52
N GLU A 171 28.07 2.72 17.38
CA GLU A 171 29.53 2.56 17.27
C GLU A 171 30.29 3.87 17.48
N ILE A 172 29.80 4.99 16.95
CA ILE A 172 30.38 6.32 17.22
C ILE A 172 30.32 6.64 18.73
N ASN A 173 29.18 6.38 19.38
CA ASN A 173 28.99 6.66 20.80
C ASN A 173 29.87 5.78 21.70
N LYS A 174 30.15 4.53 21.30
CA LYS A 174 31.12 3.66 22.00
C LYS A 174 32.51 4.29 22.01
N VAL A 175 32.97 4.81 20.86
CA VAL A 175 34.28 5.48 20.75
C VAL A 175 34.29 6.80 21.54
N LEU A 176 33.22 7.59 21.49
CA LEU A 176 33.09 8.83 22.27
C LEU A 176 33.09 8.58 23.78
N SER A 177 32.52 7.46 24.23
CA SER A 177 32.45 7.09 25.64
C SER A 177 33.73 6.43 26.16
N ALA A 178 34.51 5.82 25.26
CA ALA A 178 35.83 5.30 25.59
C ALA A 178 36.84 6.46 25.73
N ALA A 179 37.79 6.33 26.66
CA ALA A 179 38.78 7.37 26.94
C ALA A 179 39.50 7.88 25.67
N SER A 180 39.99 9.12 25.73
CA SER A 180 40.39 10.05 24.65
C SER A 180 41.48 9.62 23.64
N SER A 181 41.73 8.32 23.48
CA SER A 181 42.71 7.75 22.53
C SER A 181 42.07 6.91 21.43
N GLN A 182 40.76 6.63 21.49
CA GLN A 182 40.10 5.81 20.48
C GLN A 182 39.71 6.62 19.24
N THR A 183 39.76 5.94 18.10
CA THR A 183 39.46 6.49 16.78
C THR A 183 38.39 5.65 16.12
N PHE A 184 37.32 6.29 15.66
CA PHE A 184 36.28 5.63 14.89
C PHE A 184 36.76 5.45 13.45
N ASN A 185 36.74 4.23 12.94
CA ASN A 185 37.11 3.94 11.56
C ASN A 185 35.85 3.75 10.71
N THR A 186 35.76 4.52 9.62
CA THR A 186 34.61 4.43 8.71
C THR A 186 34.63 3.18 7.82
N ASN A 187 35.71 2.39 7.85
CA ASN A 187 35.79 1.07 7.20
C ASN A 187 35.02 -0.03 7.95
N PHE A 188 34.32 0.31 9.04
CA PHE A 188 33.47 -0.59 9.79
C PHE A 188 32.41 -1.24 8.88
N ASN A 189 32.32 -2.58 8.92
CA ASN A 189 31.49 -3.35 8.00
C ASN A 189 30.03 -3.45 8.47
N LEU A 190 29.13 -2.80 7.73
CA LEU A 190 27.68 -2.84 7.94
C LEU A 190 27.01 -4.12 7.43
N MET A 191 27.72 -5.00 6.73
CA MET A 191 27.18 -6.29 6.28
C MET A 191 27.15 -7.38 7.36
N ASP A 192 27.65 -7.09 8.57
CA ASP A 192 27.59 -8.06 9.67
C ASP A 192 26.16 -8.16 10.22
N TYR A 193 25.51 -9.30 9.93
CA TYR A 193 24.14 -9.58 10.32
C TYR A 193 23.91 -9.52 11.84
N LYS A 194 24.96 -9.72 12.66
CA LYS A 194 24.88 -9.67 14.13
C LYS A 194 24.60 -8.27 14.64
N LEU A 195 25.00 -7.22 13.90
CA LEU A 195 24.77 -5.82 14.27
C LEU A 195 23.27 -5.49 14.37
N TYR A 196 22.46 -6.23 13.64
CA TYR A 196 21.02 -6.03 13.55
C TYR A 196 20.21 -7.09 14.32
N GLY A 197 20.87 -7.99 15.04
CA GLY A 197 20.24 -9.03 15.84
C GLY A 197 19.75 -10.26 15.06
N TYR A 198 20.17 -10.45 13.81
CA TYR A 198 19.79 -11.64 13.05
C TYR A 198 20.55 -12.89 13.53
N GLN A 199 19.90 -14.05 13.44
CA GLN A 199 20.49 -15.32 13.86
C GLN A 199 21.43 -15.93 12.79
N SER A 200 21.22 -15.58 11.52
CA SER A 200 22.00 -16.09 10.40
C SER A 200 22.04 -15.08 9.25
N GLN A 201 23.01 -15.25 8.35
CA GLN A 201 23.10 -14.44 7.13
C GLN A 201 21.88 -14.63 6.22
N ALA A 202 21.39 -15.87 6.09
CA ALA A 202 20.18 -16.15 5.31
C ALA A 202 18.98 -15.33 5.84
N LYS A 203 18.82 -15.22 7.17
CA LYS A 203 17.75 -14.41 7.76
C LYS A 203 17.97 -12.91 7.60
N PHE A 204 19.21 -12.44 7.65
CA PHE A 204 19.53 -11.05 7.35
C PHE A 204 19.21 -10.68 5.90
N MET A 205 19.45 -11.60 4.95
CA MET A 205 19.17 -11.38 3.53
C MET A 205 17.67 -11.25 3.21
N GLU A 206 16.79 -11.74 4.09
CA GLU A 206 15.34 -11.50 4.03
C GLU A 206 14.95 -10.08 4.52
N GLY A 207 15.83 -9.44 5.30
CA GLY A 207 15.60 -8.17 5.99
C GLY A 207 15.74 -6.91 5.13
N ALA A 208 15.15 -5.81 5.60
CA ALA A 208 15.18 -4.52 4.90
C ALA A 208 16.58 -3.88 4.88
N GLU A 209 17.38 -4.11 5.92
CA GLU A 209 18.74 -3.61 6.06
C GLU A 209 19.64 -4.18 4.96
N TYR A 210 19.59 -5.50 4.73
CA TYR A 210 20.31 -6.13 3.63
C TYR A 210 19.82 -5.62 2.28
N LYS A 211 18.50 -5.55 2.06
CA LYS A 211 17.92 -5.05 0.80
C LYS A 211 18.48 -3.68 0.44
N LEU A 212 18.61 -2.78 1.42
CA LEU A 212 19.22 -1.47 1.21
C LEU A 212 20.73 -1.56 0.95
N LEU A 213 21.50 -2.21 1.83
CA LEU A 213 22.96 -2.31 1.69
C LEU A 213 23.38 -2.98 0.38
N SER A 214 22.60 -3.98 -0.06
CA SER A 214 22.88 -4.72 -1.28
C SER A 214 22.73 -3.91 -2.57
N LYS A 215 21.99 -2.79 -2.55
CA LYS A 215 21.94 -1.81 -3.66
C LYS A 215 23.29 -1.10 -3.86
N MET A 216 24.16 -1.15 -2.84
CA MET A 216 25.46 -0.48 -2.84
C MET A 216 26.60 -1.40 -3.28
N PHE A 217 26.31 -2.66 -3.64
CA PHE A 217 27.33 -3.56 -4.15
C PHE A 217 27.82 -3.11 -5.52
N THR A 218 29.14 -2.97 -5.65
CA THR A 218 29.82 -2.67 -6.92
C THR A 218 30.35 -3.91 -7.62
N ASN A 219 30.40 -5.06 -6.93
CA ASN A 219 30.92 -6.31 -7.47
C ASN A 219 29.96 -6.94 -8.50
N GLU A 220 30.43 -7.06 -9.75
CA GLU A 220 29.64 -7.59 -10.87
C GLU A 220 29.18 -9.05 -10.69
N GLN A 221 29.96 -9.89 -9.99
CA GLN A 221 29.55 -11.26 -9.69
C GLN A 221 28.34 -11.29 -8.75
N VAL A 222 28.27 -10.35 -7.80
CA VAL A 222 27.16 -10.24 -6.85
C VAL A 222 25.93 -9.68 -7.54
N LYS A 223 26.08 -8.64 -8.36
CA LYS A 223 24.97 -8.09 -9.15
C LYS A 223 24.36 -9.15 -10.05
N LYS A 224 25.19 -9.96 -10.73
CA LYS A 224 24.73 -11.09 -11.53
C LYS A 224 23.99 -12.12 -10.68
N ALA A 225 24.53 -12.50 -9.52
CA ALA A 225 23.86 -13.44 -8.62
C ALA A 225 22.51 -12.90 -8.10
N GLN A 226 22.41 -11.60 -7.82
CA GLN A 226 21.15 -10.95 -7.44
C GLN A 226 20.13 -11.02 -8.58
N GLN A 227 20.55 -10.70 -9.81
CA GLN A 227 19.69 -10.77 -10.98
C GLN A 227 19.20 -12.19 -11.26
N ASP A 228 20.11 -13.17 -11.30
CA ASP A 228 19.78 -14.58 -11.49
C ASP A 228 18.79 -15.09 -10.43
N PHE A 229 18.95 -14.65 -9.17
CA PHE A 229 18.04 -15.00 -8.08
C PHE A 229 16.66 -14.36 -8.26
N SER A 230 16.60 -13.07 -8.61
CA SER A 230 15.33 -12.37 -8.88
C SER A 230 14.58 -12.97 -10.07
N GLU A 231 15.28 -13.41 -11.12
CA GLU A 231 14.66 -14.10 -12.27
C GLU A 231 14.07 -15.45 -11.85
N ALA A 232 14.82 -16.24 -11.07
CA ALA A 232 14.32 -17.52 -10.55
C ALA A 232 13.09 -17.35 -9.64
N GLU A 233 13.10 -16.32 -8.78
CA GLU A 233 11.97 -15.96 -7.92
C GLU A 233 10.75 -15.53 -8.74
N SER A 234 10.94 -14.72 -9.78
CA SER A 234 9.86 -14.30 -10.68
C SER A 234 9.21 -15.48 -11.37
N ASN A 235 10.01 -16.38 -11.96
CA ASN A 235 9.52 -17.57 -12.67
C ASN A 235 8.74 -18.50 -11.73
N LEU A 236 9.25 -18.73 -10.51
CA LEU A 236 8.56 -19.52 -9.49
C LEU A 236 7.23 -18.89 -9.06
N ASN A 237 7.20 -17.58 -8.86
CA ASN A 237 5.97 -16.87 -8.49
C ASN A 237 4.94 -16.87 -9.64
N GLU A 238 5.39 -16.80 -10.88
CA GLU A 238 4.51 -16.86 -12.05
C GLU A 238 3.80 -18.21 -12.17
N ILE A 239 4.51 -19.34 -12.01
CA ILE A 239 3.89 -20.66 -12.05
C ILE A 239 2.90 -20.86 -10.89
N ILE A 240 3.20 -20.34 -9.70
CA ILE A 240 2.29 -20.38 -8.54
C ILE A 240 1.01 -19.60 -8.84
N LYS A 241 1.12 -18.39 -9.41
CA LYS A 241 -0.04 -17.59 -9.81
C LYS A 241 -0.87 -18.29 -10.89
N ASN A 242 -0.23 -18.90 -11.88
CA ASN A 242 -0.93 -19.63 -12.94
C ASN A 242 -1.66 -20.86 -12.39
N GLN A 243 -1.05 -21.60 -11.45
CA GLN A 243 -1.70 -22.71 -10.75
C GLN A 243 -2.93 -22.24 -9.97
N GLN A 244 -2.86 -21.10 -9.27
CA GLN A 244 -4.00 -20.52 -8.55
C GLN A 244 -5.15 -20.13 -9.51
N ARG A 245 -4.84 -19.49 -10.64
CA ARG A 245 -5.83 -19.12 -11.66
C ARG A 245 -6.50 -20.34 -12.30
N HIS A 246 -5.72 -21.39 -12.56
CA HIS A 246 -6.22 -22.68 -13.03
C HIS A 246 -7.18 -23.31 -12.02
N ASN A 247 -6.79 -23.40 -10.75
CA ASN A 247 -7.64 -23.95 -9.68
C ASN A 247 -8.92 -23.14 -9.45
N ALA A 248 -8.91 -21.84 -9.77
CA ALA A 248 -10.08 -20.97 -9.70
C ALA A 248 -11.01 -21.08 -10.93
N GLY A 249 -10.69 -21.91 -11.93
CA GLY A 249 -11.48 -22.05 -13.16
C GLY A 249 -11.41 -20.85 -14.10
N ILE A 250 -10.45 -19.94 -13.89
CA ILE A 250 -10.30 -18.68 -14.65
C ILE A 250 -9.45 -18.90 -15.92
N SER A 251 -8.76 -20.04 -16.03
CA SER A 251 -7.88 -20.37 -17.14
C SER A 251 -8.49 -21.46 -18.03
N THR A 252 -8.72 -21.15 -19.31
CA THR A 252 -9.17 -22.10 -20.34
C THR A 252 -7.99 -22.49 -21.25
N GLY A 253 -7.07 -23.34 -20.76
CA GLY A 253 -6.01 -23.83 -21.64
C GLY A 253 -4.90 -24.65 -20.98
N ILE A 254 -4.65 -25.81 -21.60
CA ILE A 254 -3.56 -26.79 -21.44
C ILE A 254 -3.51 -27.49 -20.08
N ASP A 255 -3.59 -28.83 -20.11
CA ASP A 255 -3.18 -29.74 -19.02
C ASP A 255 -1.67 -29.57 -18.76
N ILE A 256 -1.30 -28.54 -18.01
CA ILE A 256 0.06 -28.33 -17.54
C ILE A 256 0.23 -29.15 -16.27
N ASN A 257 1.27 -30.00 -16.22
CA ASN A 257 1.68 -30.63 -14.96
C ASN A 257 2.36 -29.56 -14.07
N PHE A 258 1.54 -28.78 -13.38
CA PHE A 258 1.98 -27.71 -12.49
C PHE A 258 2.94 -28.20 -11.41
N GLU A 259 2.75 -29.44 -10.91
CA GLU A 259 3.57 -30.00 -9.85
C GLU A 259 5.02 -30.27 -10.30
N SER A 260 5.18 -30.85 -11.50
CA SER A 260 6.50 -31.10 -12.09
C SER A 260 7.24 -29.79 -12.36
N TYR A 261 6.60 -28.84 -13.06
CA TYR A 261 7.21 -27.55 -13.39
C TYR A 261 7.56 -26.73 -12.14
N ARG A 262 6.69 -26.74 -11.13
CA ARG A 262 6.94 -26.06 -9.86
C ARG A 262 8.14 -26.67 -9.14
N SER A 263 8.28 -28.00 -9.14
CA SER A 263 9.40 -28.70 -8.51
C SER A 263 10.75 -28.35 -9.16
N GLU A 264 10.78 -28.29 -10.49
CA GLU A 264 11.98 -27.86 -11.24
C GLU A 264 12.37 -26.41 -10.94
N LEU A 265 11.39 -25.49 -10.98
CA LEU A 265 11.62 -24.08 -10.67
C LEU A 265 12.02 -23.86 -9.20
N GLN A 266 11.48 -24.65 -8.27
CA GLN A 266 11.87 -24.63 -6.86
C GLN A 266 13.34 -25.03 -6.69
N ALA A 267 13.79 -26.08 -7.37
CA ALA A 267 15.20 -26.51 -7.33
C ALA A 267 16.14 -25.44 -7.90
N VAL A 268 15.74 -24.76 -8.99
CA VAL A 268 16.49 -23.63 -9.54
C VAL A 268 16.54 -22.47 -8.54
N TYR A 269 15.41 -22.10 -7.95
CA TYR A 269 15.32 -21.05 -6.92
C TYR A 269 16.25 -21.34 -5.74
N ASP A 270 16.21 -22.55 -5.18
CA ASP A 270 17.06 -22.94 -4.04
C ASP A 270 18.55 -22.92 -4.40
N SER A 271 18.90 -23.37 -5.61
CA SER A 271 20.27 -23.31 -6.13
C SER A 271 20.77 -21.87 -6.26
N LYS A 272 19.97 -20.98 -6.88
CA LYS A 272 20.33 -19.55 -7.04
C LYS A 272 20.41 -18.83 -5.70
N LYS A 273 19.51 -19.15 -4.76
CA LYS A 273 19.55 -18.64 -3.39
C LYS A 273 20.86 -18.99 -2.69
N ALA A 274 21.26 -20.27 -2.74
CA ALA A 274 22.50 -20.74 -2.13
C ALA A 274 23.75 -20.06 -2.73
N ILE A 275 23.77 -19.87 -4.05
CA ILE A 275 24.85 -19.14 -4.73
C ILE A 275 24.90 -17.68 -4.25
N LEU A 276 23.76 -17.00 -4.19
CA LEU A 276 23.68 -15.62 -3.71
C LEU A 276 24.19 -15.50 -2.27
N GLU A 277 23.76 -16.38 -1.37
CA GLU A 277 24.23 -16.41 0.02
C GLU A 277 25.75 -16.55 0.11
N GLN A 278 26.36 -17.43 -0.69
CA GLN A 278 27.81 -17.64 -0.70
C GLN A 278 28.60 -16.43 -1.21
N VAL A 279 28.12 -15.74 -2.25
CA VAL A 279 28.83 -14.56 -2.79
C VAL A 279 28.67 -13.35 -1.89
N VAL A 280 27.49 -13.19 -1.27
CA VAL A 280 27.17 -12.12 -0.32
C VAL A 280 28.00 -12.25 0.95
N ALA A 281 28.29 -13.47 1.41
CA ALA A 281 29.11 -13.71 2.61
C ALA A 281 30.52 -13.11 2.52
N LYS A 282 30.99 -12.82 1.30
CA LYS A 282 32.31 -12.22 1.03
C LYS A 282 32.27 -10.72 0.85
N GLN A 283 31.06 -10.13 0.78
CA GLN A 283 30.89 -8.71 0.55
C GLN A 283 30.97 -7.90 1.84
N ARG A 284 31.37 -6.65 1.67
CA ARG A 284 31.41 -5.67 2.75
C ARG A 284 30.85 -4.37 2.20
N ILE A 285 30.10 -3.67 3.05
CA ILE A 285 29.70 -2.29 2.85
C ILE A 285 30.15 -1.55 4.08
N THR A 286 31.03 -0.58 3.90
CA THR A 286 31.57 0.23 4.97
C THR A 286 30.61 1.36 5.36
N VAL A 287 30.81 1.93 6.55
CA VAL A 287 30.08 3.14 6.96
C VAL A 287 30.28 4.26 5.96
N LYS A 288 31.51 4.43 5.46
CA LYS A 288 31.81 5.44 4.44
C LYS A 288 31.00 5.22 3.15
N GLU A 289 31.05 4.02 2.59
CA GLU A 289 30.30 3.69 1.36
C GLU A 289 28.79 3.89 1.56
N PHE A 290 28.25 3.51 2.72
CA PHE A 290 26.85 3.74 3.04
C PHE A 290 26.49 5.23 3.10
N LEU A 291 27.27 6.04 3.82
CA LEU A 291 26.99 7.48 3.98
C LEU A 291 27.16 8.25 2.67
N GLU A 292 28.13 7.88 1.83
CA GLU A 292 28.38 8.52 0.52
C GLU A 292 27.42 8.06 -0.59
N SER A 293 26.73 6.93 -0.41
CA SER A 293 25.79 6.41 -1.41
C SER A 293 24.51 7.26 -1.57
N ASP A 294 24.04 7.40 -2.80
CA ASP A 294 22.75 8.03 -3.15
C ASP A 294 21.59 7.03 -3.18
N GLN A 295 21.86 5.73 -3.01
CA GLN A 295 20.87 4.65 -3.07
C GLN A 295 20.00 4.53 -1.79
N LYS A 296 19.83 5.62 -1.04
CA LYS A 296 19.12 5.69 0.24
C LYS A 296 18.26 6.95 0.35
N LYS A 297 17.20 6.92 1.16
CA LYS A 297 16.19 8.00 1.25
C LYS A 297 16.75 9.27 1.89
N SER A 298 17.69 9.12 2.82
CA SER A 298 18.40 10.25 3.43
C SER A 298 19.41 10.93 2.49
N GLY A 299 19.69 10.37 1.30
CA GLY A 299 20.62 10.92 0.32
C GLY A 299 22.10 10.83 0.74
N ALA A 300 22.99 11.18 -0.19
CA ALA A 300 24.44 11.11 0.01
C ALA A 300 24.97 12.20 0.96
N MET A 301 25.99 11.86 1.73
CA MET A 301 26.85 12.79 2.47
C MET A 301 28.18 12.94 1.74
N THR A 302 28.83 14.09 1.87
CA THR A 302 30.13 14.37 1.25
C THR A 302 31.21 14.60 2.31
N ASN A 303 32.48 14.48 1.91
CA ASN A 303 33.65 14.74 2.76
C ASN A 303 33.75 13.80 3.99
N ILE A 304 33.42 12.51 3.80
CA ILE A 304 33.58 11.51 4.85
C ILE A 304 35.07 11.11 4.95
N GLU A 305 35.71 11.43 6.08
CA GLU A 305 37.09 11.05 6.36
C GLU A 305 37.20 9.54 6.61
N ALA A 306 38.37 8.95 6.37
CA ALA A 306 38.58 7.53 6.64
C ALA A 306 38.41 7.18 8.13
N SER A 307 38.72 8.12 9.01
CA SER A 307 38.63 7.93 10.46
C SER A 307 38.43 9.24 11.20
N TYR A 308 37.79 9.19 12.36
CA TYR A 308 37.52 10.33 13.22
C TYR A 308 38.01 10.04 14.64
N SER A 309 39.02 10.79 15.10
CA SER A 309 39.55 10.70 16.46
C SER A 309 38.83 11.66 17.39
N TYR A 310 38.71 11.27 18.66
CA TYR A 310 38.28 12.19 19.70
C TYR A 310 39.40 13.19 20.02
N ASP A 311 39.03 14.46 20.13
CA ASP A 311 39.90 15.56 20.56
C ASP A 311 39.09 16.47 21.49
N LYS A 312 39.68 16.94 22.59
CA LYS A 312 38.99 17.77 23.59
C LYS A 312 38.77 19.20 23.11
N ASP A 313 39.66 19.73 22.29
CA ASP A 313 39.68 21.12 21.84
C ASP A 313 39.04 21.25 20.44
N ASN A 314 39.12 20.21 19.60
CA ASN A 314 38.49 20.16 18.28
C ASN A 314 37.88 18.79 17.98
N ASN A 315 36.76 18.46 18.65
CA ASN A 315 36.12 17.15 18.57
C ASN A 315 35.48 16.84 17.20
N LYS A 316 36.30 16.50 16.21
CA LYS A 316 35.86 16.07 14.88
C LYS A 316 34.89 14.87 14.95
N LEU A 317 35.13 13.92 15.85
CA LEU A 317 34.24 12.78 16.06
C LEU A 317 32.86 13.21 16.56
N GLY A 318 32.80 14.19 17.47
CA GLY A 318 31.55 14.79 17.93
C GLY A 318 30.79 15.50 16.81
N ASN A 319 31.48 16.30 15.99
CA ASN A 319 30.87 16.99 14.84
C ASN A 319 30.35 15.99 13.80
N PHE A 320 31.10 14.92 13.55
CA PHE A 320 30.68 13.82 12.68
C PHE A 320 29.43 13.10 13.23
N SER A 321 29.41 12.79 14.53
CA SER A 321 28.25 12.24 15.24
C SER A 321 26.98 13.09 15.04
N THR A 322 27.09 14.41 15.24
CA THR A 322 25.98 15.34 15.00
C THR A 322 25.51 15.32 13.55
N SER A 323 26.44 15.32 12.59
CA SER A 323 26.10 15.29 11.16
C SER A 323 25.37 14.01 10.77
N VAL A 324 25.77 12.85 11.33
CA VAL A 324 25.07 11.57 11.12
C VAL A 324 23.67 11.61 11.74
N SER A 325 23.52 12.17 12.95
CA SER A 325 22.21 12.34 13.62
C SER A 325 21.27 13.28 12.85
N ASP A 326 21.78 14.41 12.37
CA ASP A 326 20.99 15.37 11.59
C ASP A 326 20.47 14.76 10.29
N ARG A 327 21.16 13.73 9.78
CA ARG A 327 20.74 13.03 8.56
C ARG A 327 19.65 11.98 8.77
N SER A 328 19.58 11.39 9.96
CA SER A 328 18.55 10.39 10.31
C SER A 328 17.27 11.00 10.88
N ARG A 329 17.30 12.22 11.45
CA ARG A 329 16.11 12.87 12.03
C ARG A 329 14.94 13.04 11.04
N PRO A 330 15.12 13.63 9.84
CA PRO A 330 14.00 13.80 8.89
C PRO A 330 13.41 12.46 8.44
N LEU A 331 14.26 11.43 8.35
CA LEU A 331 13.83 10.07 8.00
C LEU A 331 12.95 9.47 9.10
N ASN A 332 13.27 9.70 10.37
CA ASN A 332 12.46 9.27 11.50
C ASN A 332 11.07 9.93 11.52
N ASP A 333 11.01 11.23 11.20
CA ASP A 333 9.74 11.96 11.09
C ASP A 333 8.86 11.38 9.97
N GLN A 334 9.45 11.06 8.80
CA GLN A 334 8.75 10.41 7.70
C GLN A 334 8.23 9.01 8.04
N VAL A 335 8.98 8.22 8.82
CA VAL A 335 8.53 6.90 9.30
C VAL A 335 7.32 7.04 10.21
N SER A 336 7.32 8.03 11.11
CA SER A 336 6.18 8.32 11.98
C SER A 336 4.93 8.71 11.18
N GLU A 337 5.08 9.61 10.20
CA GLU A 337 3.98 10.02 9.31
C GLU A 337 3.41 8.83 8.53
N LYS A 338 4.27 8.04 7.89
CA LYS A 338 3.83 6.91 7.07
C LYS A 338 3.27 5.76 7.89
N THR A 339 3.72 5.57 9.13
CA THR A 339 3.11 4.61 10.07
C THR A 339 1.67 5.02 10.39
N THR A 340 1.45 6.31 10.60
CA THR A 340 0.11 6.87 10.82
C THR A 340 -0.79 6.63 9.60
N ARG A 341 -0.28 6.88 8.39
CA ARG A 341 -0.99 6.61 7.14
C ARG A 341 -1.28 5.11 6.94
N LEU A 342 -0.33 4.22 7.24
CA LEU A 342 -0.53 2.78 7.12
C LEU A 342 -1.64 2.28 8.07
N ASN A 343 -1.68 2.80 9.29
CA ASN A 343 -2.72 2.45 10.27
C ASN A 343 -4.10 2.91 9.79
N ASP A 344 -4.21 4.10 9.20
CA ASP A 344 -5.45 4.61 8.62
C ASP A 344 -5.92 3.76 7.42
N VAL A 345 -5.04 3.49 6.45
CA VAL A 345 -5.35 2.61 5.30
C VAL A 345 -5.77 1.22 5.77
N SER A 346 -5.09 0.65 6.77
CA SER A 346 -5.45 -0.65 7.35
C SER A 346 -6.81 -0.62 8.06
N SER A 347 -7.14 0.47 8.75
CA SER A 347 -8.44 0.66 9.39
C SER A 347 -9.57 0.74 8.35
N ARG A 348 -9.37 1.51 7.27
CA ARG A 348 -10.32 1.61 6.15
C ARG A 348 -10.52 0.28 5.44
N TYR A 349 -9.44 -0.45 5.19
CA TYR A 349 -9.48 -1.78 4.60
C TYR A 349 -10.29 -2.77 5.45
N ASN A 350 -10.08 -2.77 6.77
CA ASN A 350 -10.86 -3.62 7.68
C ASN A 350 -12.34 -3.23 7.73
N ALA A 351 -12.64 -1.92 7.74
CA ALA A 351 -14.02 -1.43 7.67
C ALA A 351 -14.70 -1.84 6.34
N ALA A 352 -13.96 -1.86 5.23
CA ALA A 352 -14.43 -2.33 3.94
C ALA A 352 -14.73 -3.83 3.94
N ILE A 353 -13.86 -4.66 4.55
CA ILE A 353 -14.12 -6.09 4.75
C ILE A 353 -15.39 -6.30 5.57
N GLU A 354 -15.56 -5.55 6.66
CA GLU A 354 -16.74 -5.67 7.51
C GLU A 354 -18.02 -5.28 6.76
N ALA A 355 -17.99 -4.21 5.98
CA ALA A 355 -19.10 -3.80 5.13
C ALA A 355 -19.43 -4.86 4.07
N LEU A 356 -18.42 -5.46 3.44
CA LEU A 356 -18.59 -6.55 2.48
C LEU A 356 -19.21 -7.80 3.14
N ASN A 357 -18.73 -8.17 4.33
CA ASN A 357 -19.27 -9.32 5.07
C ASN A 357 -20.74 -9.09 5.45
N ARG A 358 -21.10 -7.89 5.91
CA ARG A 358 -22.50 -7.52 6.20
C ARG A 358 -23.36 -7.56 4.93
N PHE A 359 -22.82 -7.11 3.80
CA PHE A 359 -23.48 -7.17 2.51
C PHE A 359 -23.73 -8.63 2.07
N ILE A 360 -22.71 -9.50 2.12
CA ILE A 360 -22.82 -10.93 1.79
C ILE A 360 -23.84 -11.62 2.69
N GLN A 361 -23.80 -11.38 4.01
CA GLN A 361 -24.78 -11.95 4.95
C GLN A 361 -26.21 -11.51 4.64
N LYS A 362 -26.41 -10.25 4.26
CA LYS A 362 -27.73 -9.73 3.88
C LYS A 362 -28.20 -10.34 2.55
N TYR A 363 -27.31 -10.51 1.59
CA TYR A 363 -27.58 -11.18 0.32
C TYR A 363 -27.96 -12.67 0.52
N ASP A 364 -27.19 -13.41 1.32
CA ASP A 364 -27.46 -14.82 1.64
C ASP A 364 -28.83 -14.99 2.33
N SER A 365 -29.20 -14.04 3.21
CA SER A 365 -30.52 -14.01 3.84
C SER A 365 -31.63 -13.80 2.80
N ILE A 366 -31.48 -12.83 1.90
CA ILE A 366 -32.46 -12.53 0.85
C ILE A 366 -32.60 -13.72 -0.11
N MET A 367 -31.50 -14.35 -0.52
CA MET A 367 -31.51 -15.50 -1.43
C MET A 367 -32.14 -16.74 -0.79
N ARG A 368 -31.89 -17.00 0.50
CA ARG A 368 -32.55 -18.09 1.24
C ARG A 368 -34.06 -17.86 1.33
N ASP A 369 -34.50 -16.64 1.57
CA ASP A 369 -35.93 -16.33 1.69
C ASP A 369 -36.64 -16.39 0.34
N ILE A 370 -35.99 -15.97 -0.75
CA ILE A 370 -36.53 -16.10 -2.11
C ILE A 370 -36.63 -17.58 -2.52
N LEU A 371 -35.59 -18.38 -2.25
CA LEU A 371 -35.58 -19.81 -2.58
C LEU A 371 -36.46 -20.65 -1.65
N GLY A 372 -36.75 -20.19 -0.44
CA GLY A 372 -37.70 -20.82 0.49
C GLY A 372 -39.15 -20.42 0.25
N ALA A 373 -39.40 -19.37 -0.56
CA ALA A 373 -40.73 -18.89 -0.94
C ALA A 373 -41.22 -19.45 -2.30
N ILE A 374 -40.39 -20.23 -2.99
CA ILE A 374 -40.72 -21.04 -4.17
C ILE A 374 -40.86 -22.49 -3.71
#